data_AF-A0A952IHC7-F1
#
_entry.id   AF-A0A952IHC7-F1
#
_cell.length_a   1.000
_cell.length_b   1.000
_cell.length_c   1.000
_cell.angle_alpha   90.00
_cell.angle_beta   90.00
_cell.angle_gamma   90.00
#
_symmetry.space_group_name_H-M   'P 1'
#
loop_
_entity.id
_entity.type
_entity.pdbx_description
1 polymer ?
#
loop_
_entity_poly.entity_id
_entity_poly.type
_entity_poly.pdbx_seq_one_letter_code
_entity_poly.pdbx_strand_id
1 'polypeptide(L)' 'MNSTITQIASDLNERVDNRYQLVLEVSELAKRLLEEAAEKQSAMAFSGSSSTSAEKVIYQALIMKASEIDIGNGLIG' A
#
# COMPACT_ATOMS: atom_id res chain seq x y z
N MET A 1 8.52 3.30 -16.72
CA MET A 1 7.95 2.37 -15.71
C MET A 1 7.07 3.12 -14.69
N ASN A 2 6.23 4.08 -15.10
CA ASN A 2 5.28 4.76 -14.20
C ASN A 2 3.81 4.40 -14.50
N SER A 3 3.52 3.65 -15.56
CA SER A 3 2.15 3.37 -16.01
C SER A 3 1.37 2.44 -15.07
N THR A 4 2.03 1.54 -14.35
CA THR A 4 1.35 0.49 -13.56
C THR A 4 0.63 1.06 -12.33
N ILE A 5 1.25 1.99 -11.61
CA ILE A 5 0.65 2.58 -10.40
C ILE A 5 -0.55 3.44 -10.74
N THR A 6 -0.45 4.27 -11.76
CA THR A 6 -1.55 5.15 -12.16
C THR A 6 -2.75 4.33 -12.61
N GLN A 7 -2.52 3.21 -13.31
CA GLN A 7 -3.57 2.25 -13.66
C GLN A 7 -4.21 1.61 -12.42
N ILE A 8 -3.40 1.08 -11.49
CA ILE A 8 -3.91 0.46 -10.26
C ILE A 8 -4.72 1.48 -9.43
N ALA A 9 -4.24 2.72 -9.29
CA ALA A 9 -4.94 3.79 -8.59
C ALA A 9 -6.26 4.18 -9.29
N SER A 10 -6.26 4.19 -10.62
CA SER A 10 -7.47 4.47 -11.41
C SER A 10 -8.51 3.37 -11.23
N ASP A 11 -8.10 2.11 -11.32
CA ASP A 11 -8.98 0.94 -11.16
C ASP A 11 -9.58 0.89 -9.74
N LEU A 12 -8.77 1.18 -8.71
CA LEU A 12 -9.24 1.31 -7.32
C LEU A 12 -10.27 2.43 -7.17
N ASN A 13 -10.03 3.58 -7.80
CA ASN A 13 -10.90 4.74 -7.74
C ASN A 13 -12.26 4.51 -8.45
N GLU A 14 -12.30 3.63 -9.44
CA GLU A 14 -13.53 3.23 -10.15
C GLU A 14 -14.33 2.14 -9.41
N ARG A 15 -13.67 1.36 -8.54
CA ARG A 15 -14.27 0.21 -7.84
C ARG A 15 -14.81 0.52 -6.44
N VAL A 16 -14.69 1.75 -5.97
CA VAL A 16 -15.13 2.16 -4.62
C VAL A 16 -16.21 3.24 -4.68
N ASP A 17 -17.23 3.09 -3.84
CA ASP A 17 -18.34 4.05 -3.80
C ASP A 17 -17.92 5.39 -3.18
N ASN A 18 -16.94 5.37 -2.27
CA ASN A 18 -16.45 6.56 -1.56
C ASN A 18 -14.93 6.75 -1.73
N ARG A 19 -14.57 7.66 -2.62
CA ARG A 19 -13.18 7.99 -2.97
C ARG A 19 -12.39 8.62 -1.81
N TYR A 20 -13.05 9.38 -0.93
CA TYR A 20 -12.37 9.98 0.23
C TYR A 20 -12.02 8.91 1.28
N GLN A 21 -12.90 7.92 1.44
CA GLN A 21 -12.64 6.78 2.31
C GLN A 21 -11.46 5.95 1.79
N LEU A 22 -11.39 5.71 0.47
CA LEU A 22 -10.25 5.02 -0.14
C LEU A 22 -8.92 5.73 0.16
N VAL A 23 -8.88 7.06 0.04
CA VAL A 23 -7.66 7.83 0.35
C VAL A 23 -7.27 7.69 1.82
N LEU A 24 -8.23 7.73 2.74
CA LEU A 24 -7.96 7.53 4.16
C LEU A 24 -7.39 6.13 4.44
N GLU A 25 -8.00 5.08 3.87
CA GLU A 25 -7.57 3.69 4.06
C GLU A 25 -6.15 3.46 3.50
N VAL A 26 -5.85 3.98 2.30
CA VAL A 26 -4.52 3.90 1.70
C VAL A 26 -3.49 4.65 2.55
N SER A 27 -3.85 5.83 3.05
CA SER A 27 -2.97 6.64 3.91
C SER A 27 -2.67 5.93 5.23
N GLU A 28 -3.67 5.28 5.83
CA GLU A 28 -3.50 4.55 7.09
C GLU A 28 -2.65 3.29 6.90
N LEU A 29 -2.86 2.54 5.80
CA LEU A 29 -2.02 1.40 5.43
C LEU A 29 -0.57 1.81 5.20
N ALA A 30 -0.34 2.90 4.45
CA ALA A 30 1.01 3.41 4.23
C ALA A 30 1.68 3.81 5.54
N LYS A 31 0.95 4.44 6.47
CA LYS A 31 1.49 4.80 7.78
C LYS A 31 1.93 3.57 8.58
N ARG A 32 1.10 2.52 8.64
CA ARG A 32 1.43 1.27 9.36
C ARG A 32 2.65 0.57 8.78
N LEU A 33 2.76 0.49 7.46
CA LEU A 33 3.91 -0.11 6.78
C LEU A 33 5.20 0.68 7.04
N LEU A 34 5.11 2.01 7.15
CA LEU A 34 6.26 2.86 7.49
C LEU A 34 6.69 2.65 8.95
N GLU A 35 5.74 2.53 9.87
CA GLU A 35 5.98 2.21 11.28
C GLU A 35 6.62 0.83 11.43
N GLU A 36 6.10 -0.21 10.76
CA GLU A 36 6.66 -1.56 10.77
C GLU A 36 8.08 -1.60 10.17
N ALA A 37 8.32 -0.85 9.10
CA ALA A 37 9.65 -0.72 8.52
C ALA A 37 10.62 -0.02 9.49
N ALA A 38 10.19 1.03 10.18
CA ALA A 38 10.98 1.72 11.18
C ALA A 38 11.27 0.85 12.41
N GLU A 39 10.31 0.07 12.89
CA GLU A 39 10.49 -0.90 13.98
C GLU A 39 11.49 -2.00 13.61
N LYS A 40 11.40 -2.54 12.39
CA LYS A 40 12.40 -3.50 11.86
C LYS A 40 13.78 -2.87 11.73
N GLN A 41 13.87 -1.59 11.38
CA GLN A 41 15.14 -0.86 11.29
C GLN A 41 15.76 -0.60 12.67
N SER A 42 14.92 -0.28 13.66
CA SER A 42 15.30 -0.15 15.08
C SER A 42 15.85 -1.47 15.65
N ALA A 43 15.23 -2.60 15.30
CA ALA A 43 15.69 -3.93 15.69
C ALA A 43 17.00 -4.36 15.00
N MET A 44 17.37 -3.73 13.89
CA MET A 44 18.50 -4.12 13.02
C MET A 44 19.66 -3.10 13.06
N ALA A 45 19.78 -2.31 14.14
CA ALA A 45 20.73 -1.20 14.34
C ALA A 45 22.24 -1.51 14.16
N PHE A 46 22.63 -2.70 13.69
CA PHE A 46 24.01 -3.06 13.36
C PHE A 46 24.26 -3.37 11.87
N SER A 47 23.26 -3.35 10.99
CA SER A 47 23.47 -3.62 9.56
C SER A 47 22.93 -2.48 8.70
N GLY A 48 23.83 -1.75 8.04
CA GLY A 48 23.55 -0.57 7.23
C GLY A 48 22.57 -0.83 6.09
N SER A 49 21.27 -0.79 6.38
CA SER A 49 20.22 -1.08 5.41
C SER A 49 19.58 0.20 4.88
N SER A 50 19.42 0.21 3.56
CA SER A 50 18.80 1.24 2.73
C SER A 50 17.51 1.78 3.36
N SER A 51 17.41 3.10 3.51
CA SER A 51 16.19 3.78 3.96
C SER A 51 15.01 3.41 3.07
N THR A 52 13.97 2.82 3.66
CA THR A 52 12.71 2.56 2.96
C THR A 52 12.05 3.90 2.65
N SER A 53 12.09 4.34 1.40
CA SER A 53 11.45 5.59 0.96
C SER A 53 9.93 5.51 1.11
N ALA A 54 9.29 6.60 1.53
CA ALA A 54 7.85 6.73 1.67
C ALA A 54 7.09 6.34 0.38
N GLU A 55 7.67 6.59 -0.80
CA GLU A 55 7.11 6.15 -2.09
C GLU A 55 6.94 4.63 -2.15
N LYS A 56 7.95 3.84 -1.75
CA LYS A 56 7.86 2.38 -1.76
C LYS A 56 6.74 1.87 -0.84
N VAL A 57 6.58 2.53 0.29
CA VAL A 57 5.55 2.20 1.26
C VAL A 57 4.14 2.48 0.72
N ILE A 58 3.96 3.64 0.09
CA ILE A 58 2.71 4.01 -0.58
C ILE A 58 2.40 3.01 -1.72
N TYR A 59 3.40 2.61 -2.50
CA TYR A 59 3.22 1.61 -3.56
C TYR A 59 2.79 0.25 -3.02
N GLN A 60 3.40 -0.21 -1.92
CA GLN A 60 3.06 -1.48 -1.32
C GLN A 60 1.63 -1.47 -0.73
N ALA A 61 1.22 -0.37 -0.11
CA ALA A 61 -0.15 -0.19 0.37
C ALA A 61 -1.18 -0.26 -0.77
N LEU A 62 -0.90 0.38 -1.90
CA LEU A 62 -1.78 0.37 -3.09
C LEU A 62 -1.95 -1.04 -3.66
N ILE A 63 -0.87 -1.81 -3.78
CA ILE A 63 -0.91 -3.18 -4.32
C ILE A 63 -1.67 -4.11 -3.38
N MET A 64 -1.46 -3.99 -2.06
CA MET A 64 -2.21 -4.78 -1.07
C MET A 64 -3.71 -4.48 -1.16
N LYS A 65 -4.08 -3.20 -1.28
CA LYS A 65 -5.50 -2.83 -1.34
C LYS A 65 -6.18 -3.26 -2.64
N ALA A 66 -5.48 -3.16 -3.76
CA ALA A 66 -5.95 -3.72 -5.02
C ALA A 66 -6.17 -5.24 -4.92
N SER A 67 -5.24 -5.96 -4.30
CA SER A 67 -5.35 -7.41 -4.11
C SER A 67 -6.51 -7.81 -3.21
N GLU A 68 -6.78 -7.07 -2.14
CA GLU A 68 -7.94 -7.32 -1.26
C GLU A 68 -9.28 -7.18 -1.99
N ILE A 69 -9.42 -6.15 -2.82
CA ILE A 69 -10.63 -5.93 -3.62
C ILE A 69 -10.80 -7.00 -4.69
N ASP A 70 -9.70 -7.43 -5.31
CA ASP A 70 -9.72 -8.48 -6.33
C ASP A 70 -10.02 -9.86 -5.72
N ILE A 71 -9.46 -10.16 -4.54
CA ILE A 71 -9.75 -11.37 -3.75
C ILE A 71 -11.21 -11.39 -3.28
N GLY A 72 -11.74 -10.25 -2.84
CA GLY A 72 -13.13 -10.10 -2.41
C GLY A 72 -14.16 -10.37 -3.52
N ASN A 73 -13.72 -10.35 -4.78
CA ASN A 73 -14.57 -10.61 -5.95
C ASN A 73 -14.46 -12.05 -6.48
N GLY A 74 -13.59 -12.90 -5.92
CA GLY A 74 -13.23 -14.20 -6.51
C GLY A 74 -13.13 -15.41 -5.57
N LEU A 75 -13.34 -15.26 -4.25
CA LEU A 75 -13.20 -16.38 -3.28
C LEU A 75 -14.44 -16.61 -2.40
N ILE A 76 -15.63 -16.51 -3.00
CA ILE A 76 -16.84 -17.17 -2.49
C ILE A 76 -17.26 -18.20 -3.55
N GLY A 77 -16.72 -19.41 -3.42
CA GLY A 77 -16.98 -20.58 -4.25
C GLY A 77 -16.53 -21.84 -3.53
#